data_AF-A0A956GJR2-F1
#
_entry.id   AF-A0A956GJR2-F1
#
_cell.length_a   1.000
_cell.length_b   1.000
_cell.length_c   1.000
_cell.angle_alpha   90.00
_cell.angle_beta   90.00
_cell.angle_gamma   90.00
#
_symmetry.space_group_name_H-M   'P 1'
#
loop_
_entity.id
_entity.type
_entity.pdbx_description
1 polymer ?
#
loop_
_entity_poly.entity_id
_entity_poly.type
_entity_poly.pdbx_seq_one_letter_code
_entity_poly.pdbx_strand_id
1 'polypeptide(L)'
;MNQPIISPRLLSRFIAYRAALASVEATRIASGRWQGWAWLRDQALRAAGSIAHNLAEGNGHRPGSAGRARYQRIALGSALELEAALDLAAAAGLGVPDELNAAIAAAGRVAALCTALTRRR
;
A
#
# COMPACT_ATOMS: atom_id res chain seq x y z
N MET A 1 0.58 26.59 -0.33
CA MET A 1 0.33 25.74 0.86
C MET A 1 -1.09 25.19 0.75
N ASN A 2 -1.25 23.93 0.35
CA ASN A 2 -2.57 23.30 0.34
C ASN A 2 -2.92 22.83 1.75
N GLN A 3 -3.96 23.44 2.33
CA GLN A 3 -4.60 22.98 3.56
C GLN A 3 -4.97 21.50 3.42
N PRO A 4 -4.76 20.66 4.46
CA PRO A 4 -5.21 19.28 4.40
C PRO A 4 -6.73 19.29 4.36
N ILE A 5 -7.31 18.79 3.27
CA ILE A 5 -8.73 18.47 3.22
C ILE A 5 -8.96 17.41 4.30
N ILE A 6 -9.55 17.80 5.44
CA ILE A 6 -10.09 16.84 6.39
C ILE A 6 -11.32 16.24 5.70
N SER A 7 -11.08 15.20 4.89
CA SER A 7 -12.15 14.47 4.23
C SER A 7 -13.05 13.88 5.33
N PRO A 8 -14.38 14.12 5.31
CA PRO A 8 -15.32 13.66 6.34
C PRO A 8 -15.45 12.13 6.39
N ARG A 9 -14.79 11.41 5.47
CA ARG A 9 -14.81 9.94 5.39
C ARG A 9 -14.04 9.35 6.56
N LEU A 10 -14.69 8.47 7.33
CA LEU A 10 -14.11 7.77 8.49
C LEU A 10 -12.70 7.22 8.22
N LEU A 11 -12.48 6.62 7.05
CA LEU A 11 -11.22 5.97 6.70
C LEU A 11 -10.02 6.94 6.62
N SER A 12 -10.24 8.22 6.32
CA SER A 12 -9.18 9.24 6.23
C SER A 12 -8.45 9.46 7.57
N ARG A 13 -9.12 9.12 8.68
CA ARG A 13 -8.59 9.24 10.05
C ARG A 13 -7.52 8.20 10.34
N PHE A 14 -7.50 7.06 9.64
CA PHE A 14 -6.52 6.01 9.89
C PHE A 14 -5.22 6.25 9.11
N ILE A 15 -4.11 6.40 9.84
CA ILE A 15 -2.78 6.68 9.25
C ILE A 15 -2.36 5.58 8.26
N ALA A 16 -2.58 4.31 8.62
CA ALA A 16 -2.27 3.17 7.74
C ALA A 16 -3.08 3.19 6.44
N TYR A 17 -4.36 3.59 6.50
CA TYR A 17 -5.19 3.69 5.31
C TYR A 17 -4.72 4.82 4.39
N ARG A 18 -4.37 6.00 4.93
CA ARG A 18 -3.78 7.07 4.12
C ARG A 18 -2.44 6.66 3.49
N ALA A 19 -1.63 5.90 4.23
CA ALA A 19 -0.37 5.35 3.72
C ALA A 19 -0.62 4.42 2.53
N ALA A 20 -1.64 3.56 2.61
CA ALA A 20 -2.02 2.67 1.52
C ALA A 20 -2.48 3.43 0.27
N LEU A 21 -3.23 4.52 0.41
CA LEU A 21 -3.59 5.35 -0.75
C LEU A 21 -2.37 6.05 -1.35
N ALA A 22 -1.42 6.49 -0.51
CA ALA A 22 -0.17 7.06 -0.99
C ALA A 22 0.68 6.02 -1.74
N SER A 23 0.71 4.76 -1.30
CA SER A 23 1.40 3.69 -2.03
C SER A 23 0.72 3.38 -3.37
N VAL A 24 -0.62 3.36 -3.43
CA VAL A 24 -1.34 3.21 -4.71
C VAL A 24 -0.93 4.29 -5.72
N GLU A 25 -0.94 5.56 -5.30
CA GLU A 25 -0.61 6.65 -6.19
C GLU A 25 0.85 6.60 -6.64
N ALA A 26 1.79 6.37 -5.72
CA ALA A 26 3.20 6.26 -6.06
C ALA A 26 3.48 5.07 -7.00
N THR A 27 2.87 3.91 -6.75
CA THR A 27 2.97 2.74 -7.63
C THR A 27 2.35 3.01 -9.01
N ARG A 28 1.22 3.72 -9.09
CA ARG A 28 0.61 4.11 -10.36
C ARG A 28 1.53 5.01 -11.19
N ILE A 29 2.18 5.98 -10.55
CA ILE A 29 3.17 6.85 -11.19
C ILE A 29 4.35 6.02 -11.69
N ALA A 30 5.02 5.28 -10.79
CA ALA A 30 6.22 4.51 -11.11
C ALA A 30 5.99 3.47 -12.22
N SER A 31 4.85 2.77 -12.18
CA SER A 31 4.53 1.70 -13.13
C SER A 31 4.02 2.16 -14.48
N GLY A 32 3.77 3.47 -14.67
CA GLY A 32 3.26 4.02 -15.92
C GLY A 32 4.18 3.78 -17.13
N ARG A 33 5.46 3.52 -16.89
CA ARG A 33 6.49 3.32 -17.92
C ARG A 33 7.08 1.90 -17.97
N TRP A 34 6.47 0.92 -17.30
CA TRP A 34 6.95 -0.48 -17.28
C TRP A 34 6.60 -1.23 -18.58
N GLN A 35 7.16 -0.78 -19.71
CA GLN A 35 6.93 -1.33 -21.05
C GLN A 35 7.38 -2.79 -21.14
N GLY A 36 6.55 -3.68 -21.68
CA GLY A 36 6.84 -5.11 -21.76
C GLY A 36 6.60 -5.90 -20.46
N TRP A 37 6.21 -5.23 -19.37
CA TRP A 37 6.02 -5.83 -18.04
C TRP A 37 4.61 -5.59 -17.49
N ALA A 38 3.59 -5.68 -18.35
CA ALA A 38 2.19 -5.43 -17.98
C ALA A 38 1.70 -6.30 -16.81
N TRP A 39 2.17 -7.54 -16.72
CA TRP A 39 1.85 -8.46 -15.64
C TRP A 39 2.36 -7.95 -14.27
N LEU A 40 3.56 -7.38 -14.24
CA LEU A 40 4.19 -6.87 -13.02
C LEU A 40 3.51 -5.58 -12.57
N ARG A 41 3.17 -4.71 -13.54
CA ARG A 41 2.37 -3.51 -13.28
C ARG A 41 1.01 -3.87 -12.67
N ASP A 42 0.32 -4.84 -13.25
CA ASP A 42 -1.00 -5.27 -12.77
C ASP A 42 -0.90 -5.92 -11.38
N GLN A 43 0.12 -6.74 -11.14
CA GLN A 43 0.41 -7.28 -9.81
C GLN A 43 0.66 -6.18 -8.78
N ALA A 44 1.53 -5.21 -9.09
CA ALA A 44 1.85 -4.11 -8.17
C ALA A 44 0.60 -3.26 -7.84
N LEU A 45 -0.21 -2.91 -8.84
CA LEU A 45 -1.42 -2.13 -8.63
C LEU A 45 -2.50 -2.90 -7.85
N ARG A 46 -2.66 -4.20 -8.13
CA ARG A 46 -3.58 -5.07 -7.37
C ARG A 46 -3.12 -5.24 -5.93
N ALA A 47 -1.84 -5.44 -5.68
CA ALA A 47 -1.27 -5.52 -4.34
C ALA A 47 -1.50 -4.21 -3.57
N ALA A 48 -1.15 -3.06 -4.15
CA ALA A 48 -1.36 -1.75 -3.54
C ALA A 48 -2.84 -1.48 -3.22
N GLY A 49 -3.74 -1.78 -4.15
CA GLY A 49 -5.19 -1.68 -3.94
C GLY A 49 -5.69 -2.60 -2.84
N SER A 50 -5.20 -3.84 -2.78
CA SER A 50 -5.57 -4.84 -1.77
C SER A 50 -5.24 -4.37 -0.35
N ILE A 51 -4.11 -3.69 -0.15
CA ILE A 51 -3.74 -3.12 1.16
C ILE A 51 -4.83 -2.15 1.64
N ALA A 52 -5.26 -1.22 0.78
CA ALA A 52 -6.27 -0.22 1.12
C ALA A 52 -7.63 -0.86 1.42
N HIS A 53 -8.07 -1.83 0.60
CA HIS A 53 -9.33 -2.54 0.79
C HIS A 53 -9.36 -3.34 2.10
N ASN A 54 -8.31 -4.12 2.38
CA ASN A 54 -8.22 -4.92 3.60
C ASN A 54 -8.13 -4.04 4.86
N LEU A 55 -7.39 -2.92 4.82
CA LEU A 55 -7.38 -1.97 5.93
C LEU A 55 -8.77 -1.34 6.15
N ALA A 56 -9.49 -1.01 5.08
CA ALA A 56 -10.83 -0.46 5.19
C ALA A 56 -11.81 -1.47 5.81
N GLU A 57 -11.81 -2.70 5.32
CA GLU A 57 -12.68 -3.77 5.83
C GLU A 57 -12.34 -4.12 7.28
N GLY A 58 -11.06 -4.29 7.60
CA GLY A 58 -10.59 -4.47 8.97
C GLY A 58 -10.98 -3.32 9.91
N ASN A 59 -11.02 -2.08 9.40
CA ASN A 59 -11.47 -0.92 10.16
C ASN A 59 -12.97 -0.92 10.48
N GLY A 60 -13.79 -1.66 9.72
CA GLY A 60 -15.21 -1.88 10.00
C GLY A 60 -15.45 -2.86 11.16
N HIS A 61 -14.45 -3.67 11.53
CA HIS A 61 -14.54 -4.59 12.66
C HIS A 61 -14.17 -3.92 13.99
N ARG A 62 -14.76 -4.44 15.08
CA ARG A 62 -14.47 -3.99 16.46
C ARG A 62 -12.95 -4.05 16.74
N PRO A 63 -12.38 -3.05 17.43
CA PRO A 63 -11.00 -3.09 17.91
C PRO A 63 -10.72 -4.38 18.69
N GLY A 64 -9.56 -5.01 18.47
CA GLY A 64 -9.16 -6.26 19.12
C GLY A 64 -9.84 -7.54 18.61
N SER A 65 -10.84 -7.44 17.72
CA SER A 65 -11.52 -8.64 17.22
C SER A 65 -10.65 -9.49 16.28
N ALA A 66 -10.90 -10.80 16.26
CA ALA A 66 -10.25 -11.72 15.35
C ALA A 66 -10.47 -11.37 13.87
N GLY A 67 -11.67 -10.84 13.54
CA GLY A 67 -11.98 -10.32 12.21
C GLY A 67 -11.04 -9.19 11.81
N ARG A 68 -10.92 -8.15 12.64
CA ARG A 68 -9.98 -7.05 12.42
C ARG A 68 -8.54 -7.55 12.23
N ALA A 69 -8.08 -8.46 13.09
CA ALA A 69 -6.73 -9.00 13.05
C ALA A 69 -6.46 -9.81 11.76
N ARG A 70 -7.47 -10.53 11.23
CA ARG A 70 -7.35 -11.25 9.95
C ARG A 70 -7.06 -10.28 8.80
N TYR A 71 -7.87 -9.23 8.65
CA TYR A 71 -7.69 -8.26 7.56
C TYR A 71 -6.38 -7.49 7.67
N GLN A 72 -5.92 -7.16 8.88
CA GLN A 72 -4.61 -6.53 9.08
C GLN A 72 -3.46 -7.43 8.63
N ARG A 73 -3.55 -8.75 8.85
CA ARG A 73 -2.55 -9.71 8.33
C ARG A 73 -2.58 -9.82 6.80
N ILE A 74 -3.77 -9.82 6.19
CA ILE A 74 -3.89 -9.82 4.72
C ILE A 74 -3.29 -8.53 4.14
N ALA A 75 -3.58 -7.38 4.75
CA ALA A 75 -3.00 -6.11 4.34
C ALA A 75 -1.46 -6.10 4.45
N LEU A 76 -0.89 -6.74 5.48
CA LEU A 76 0.56 -6.93 5.58
C LEU A 76 1.09 -7.81 4.45
N GLY A 77 0.43 -8.93 4.16
CA GLY A 77 0.81 -9.81 3.04
C GLY A 77 0.82 -9.07 1.70
N SER A 78 -0.23 -8.29 1.41
CA SER A 78 -0.27 -7.47 0.19
C SER A 78 0.76 -6.33 0.17
N ALA A 79 1.17 -5.81 1.32
CA ALA A 79 2.24 -4.81 1.39
C ALA A 79 3.61 -5.40 1.03
N LEU A 80 3.91 -6.61 1.52
CA LEU A 80 5.14 -7.33 1.18
C LEU A 80 5.14 -7.78 -0.29
N GLU A 81 3.98 -8.17 -0.83
CA GLU A 81 3.85 -8.46 -2.26
C GLU A 81 4.13 -7.22 -3.13
N LEU A 82 3.66 -6.05 -2.69
CA LEU A 82 3.96 -4.78 -3.38
C LEU A 82 5.46 -4.45 -3.33
N GLU A 83 6.11 -4.61 -2.18
CA GLU A 83 7.57 -4.42 -2.05
C GLU A 83 8.30 -5.34 -3.04
N ALA A 84 7.97 -6.63 -3.06
CA ALA A 84 8.59 -7.59 -3.98
C ALA A 84 8.39 -7.21 -5.47
N ALA A 85 7.20 -6.72 -5.84
CA ALA A 85 6.94 -6.27 -7.20
C ALA A 85 7.77 -5.03 -7.59
N LEU A 86 7.97 -4.10 -6.65
CA LEU A 86 8.79 -2.91 -6.86
C LEU A 86 10.29 -3.25 -6.91
N ASP A 87 10.75 -4.18 -6.07
CA ASP A 87 12.13 -4.70 -6.10
C ASP A 87 12.42 -5.38 -7.44
N LEU A 88 11.47 -6.16 -7.96
CA LEU A 88 11.61 -6.78 -9.28
C LEU A 88 11.67 -5.73 -10.41
N ALA A 89 10.86 -4.67 -10.32
CA ALA A 89 10.91 -3.58 -11.28
C ALA A 89 12.26 -2.83 -11.23
N ALA A 90 12.82 -2.64 -10.04
CA ALA A 90 14.15 -2.04 -9.86
C ALA A 90 15.25 -2.93 -10.46
N ALA A 91 15.21 -4.24 -10.18
CA ALA A 91 16.14 -5.21 -10.72
C ALA A 91 16.08 -5.31 -12.26
N ALA A 92 14.88 -5.14 -12.83
CA ALA A 92 14.67 -5.13 -14.28
C ALA A 92 14.94 -3.76 -14.94
N GLY A 93 15.35 -2.73 -14.17
CA GLY A 93 15.65 -1.40 -14.70
C GLY A 93 14.43 -0.65 -15.24
N LEU A 94 13.25 -0.86 -14.64
CA LEU A 94 11.99 -0.31 -15.14
C LEU A 94 11.66 1.08 -14.56
N GLY A 95 11.22 1.99 -15.43
CA GLY A 95 10.69 3.29 -15.03
C GLY A 95 11.76 4.33 -14.70
N VAL A 96 11.32 5.45 -14.09
CA VAL A 96 12.21 6.53 -13.67
C VAL A 96 12.70 6.24 -12.23
N PRO A 97 14.01 6.30 -11.94
CA PRO A 97 14.55 5.96 -10.62
C PRO A 97 13.87 6.70 -9.46
N ASP A 98 13.62 8.00 -9.58
CA ASP A 98 12.99 8.79 -8.53
C ASP A 98 11.52 8.40 -8.28
N GLU A 99 10.77 8.10 -9.35
CA GLU A 99 9.38 7.64 -9.26
C GLU A 99 9.34 6.26 -8.58
N LEU A 100 10.26 5.36 -8.94
CA LEU A 100 10.36 4.03 -8.37
C LEU A 100 10.79 4.07 -6.89
N ASN A 101 11.79 4.89 -6.55
CA ASN A 101 12.21 5.10 -5.16
C ASN A 101 11.08 5.66 -4.30
N ALA A 102 10.29 6.59 -4.83
CA ALA A 102 9.11 7.11 -4.14
C ALA A 102 8.06 6.02 -3.89
N ALA A 103 7.83 5.12 -4.86
CA ALA A 103 6.94 3.98 -4.70
C ALA A 103 7.46 2.97 -3.65
N ILE A 104 8.76 2.66 -3.65
CA ILE A 104 9.41 1.80 -2.66
C ILE A 104 9.28 2.39 -1.26
N ALA A 105 9.56 3.68 -1.09
CA ALA A 105 9.42 4.36 0.19
C ALA A 105 7.96 4.36 0.69
N ALA A 106 6.99 4.55 -0.19
CA ALA A 106 5.57 4.49 0.16
C ALA A 106 5.13 3.07 0.56
N ALA A 107 5.59 2.04 -0.18
CA ALA A 107 5.36 0.63 0.14
C ALA A 107 5.96 0.25 1.50
N GLY A 108 7.23 0.59 1.73
CA GLY A 108 7.92 0.38 3.02
C GLY A 108 7.20 1.02 4.20
N ARG A 109 6.71 2.25 4.00
CA ARG A 109 5.94 2.95 5.03
C ARG A 109 4.64 2.23 5.38
N VAL A 110 3.87 1.75 4.38
CA VAL A 110 2.62 1.04 4.67
C VAL A 110 2.87 -0.36 5.24
N ALA A 111 3.90 -1.08 4.78
CA ALA A 111 4.31 -2.38 5.32
C ALA A 111 4.71 -2.28 6.80
N ALA A 112 5.48 -1.26 7.18
CA ALA A 112 5.83 -1.00 8.57
C ALA A 112 4.60 -0.72 9.45
N LEU A 113 3.64 0.07 8.94
CA LEU A 113 2.39 0.34 9.66
C LEU A 113 1.53 -0.92 9.80
N CYS A 114 1.39 -1.73 8.74
CA CYS A 114 0.70 -3.01 8.79
C CYS A 114 1.37 -3.97 9.78
N THR A 115 2.70 -4.02 9.83
CA THR A 115 3.47 -4.80 10.81
C THR A 115 3.18 -4.36 12.24
N ALA A 116 3.13 -3.05 12.50
CA ALA A 116 2.77 -2.54 13.82
C ALA A 116 1.33 -2.92 14.23
N LEU A 117 0.40 -2.92 13.28
CA LEU A 117 -1.00 -3.31 13.53
C LEU A 117 -1.15 -4.80 13.87
N THR A 118 -0.33 -5.68 13.28
CA THR A 118 -0.40 -7.13 13.54
C THR A 118 0.29 -7.56 14.84
N ARG A 119 1.26 -6.76 15.32
CA ARG A 119 1.98 -6.99 16.58
C ARG A 119 1.23 -6.55 17.83
N ARG A 120 0.33 -5.57 17.72
CA ARG A 120 -0.52 -5.12 18.83
C ARG A 120 -1.61 -6.16 19.09
N ARG A 121 -1.36 -7.04 20.06
CA ARG A 121 -2.37 -7.90 20.70
C ARG A 121 -2.63 -7.38 22.10
#